data_AF-V4NVK0-F1
#
_entry.id   AF-V4NVK0-F1
#
_cell.length_a   1.000
_cell.length_b   1.000
_cell.length_c   1.000
_cell.angle_alpha   90.00
_cell.angle_beta   90.00
_cell.angle_gamma   90.00
#
_symmetry.space_group_name_H-M   'P 1'
#
loop_
_entity.id
_entity.type
_entity.pdbx_description
1 polymer ?
#
loop_
_entity_poly.entity_id
_entity_poly.type
_entity_poly.pdbx_seq_one_letter_code
_entity_poly.pdbx_strand_id
1 'polypeptide(L)' 'MDMDPALNVILLIAGVLFTVLAGWLGARPPDLRRPGPRMVPWRFVMLLSAAFTAVMFSILMHHYGLGQPPRQY' A
#
# COMPACT_ATOMS: atom_id res chain seq x y z
N MET A 1 19.32 -0.58 -5.53
CA MET A 1 18.38 -0.04 -6.54
C MET A 1 18.13 1.39 -6.15
N ASP A 2 18.90 2.33 -6.68
CA ASP A 2 18.73 3.75 -6.38
C ASP A 2 17.46 4.23 -7.09
N MET A 3 16.36 4.26 -6.35
CA MET A 3 15.10 4.81 -6.85
C MET A 3 15.12 6.32 -6.67
N ASP A 4 14.71 7.04 -7.72
CA ASP A 4 14.53 8.49 -7.66
C ASP A 4 13.56 8.87 -6.50
N PRO A 5 13.92 9.82 -5.63
CA PRO A 5 13.13 10.13 -4.44
C PRO A 5 11.76 10.74 -4.80
N ALA A 6 11.66 11.49 -5.91
CA ALA A 6 10.38 12.02 -6.35
C ALA A 6 9.46 10.89 -6.84
N LEU A 7 10.01 9.93 -7.60
CA LEU A 7 9.27 8.73 -8.01
C LEU A 7 8.75 7.93 -6.81
N ASN A 8 9.58 7.73 -5.78
CA ASN A 8 9.18 6.99 -4.58
C ASN A 8 8.01 7.68 -3.87
N VAL A 9 8.05 9.01 -3.72
CA VAL A 9 6.94 9.77 -3.11
C VAL A 9 5.66 9.65 -3.93
N ILE A 10 5.74 9.73 -5.26
CA ILE A 10 4.57 9.56 -6.14
C ILE A 10 3.95 8.17 -5.96
N LEU A 11 4.77 7.11 -5.96
CA LEU A 11 4.33 5.73 -5.77
C LEU A 11 3.73 5.51 -4.37
N LEU A 12 4.31 6.13 -3.34
CA LEU A 12 3.82 6.05 -1.97
C LEU A 12 2.43 6.70 -1.86
N ILE A 13 2.25 7.90 -2.40
CA ILE A 13 0.94 8.59 -2.40
C ILE A 13 -0.07 7.76 -3.19
N ALA A 14 0.30 7.25 -4.37
CA ALA A 14 -0.57 6.38 -5.16
C ALA A 14 -0.97 5.11 -4.40
N GLY A 15 -0.03 4.47 -3.69
CA GLY A 15 -0.28 3.29 -2.86
C GLY A 15 -1.25 3.58 -1.71
N VAL A 16 -1.08 4.70 -1.01
CA VAL A 16 -2.01 5.15 0.04
C VAL A 16 -3.41 5.35 -0.52
N LEU A 17 -3.53 6.08 -1.64
CA LEU A 17 -4.82 6.32 -2.29
C LEU A 17 -5.49 5.02 -2.69
N PHE A 18 -4.74 4.09 -3.29
CA PHE A 18 -5.26 2.79 -3.69
C PHE A 18 -5.72 1.94 -2.49
N THR A 19 -4.98 1.98 -1.39
CA THR A 19 -5.32 1.30 -0.14
C THR A 19 -6.62 1.84 0.44
N VAL A 20 -6.78 3.17 0.49
CA VAL A 20 -8.01 3.83 0.99
C VAL A 20 -9.19 3.52 0.08
N LEU A 21 -9.02 3.60 -1.25
CA LEU A 21 -10.07 3.30 -2.22
C LEU A 21 -10.50 1.82 -2.13
N ALA A 22 -9.55 0.90 -2.08
CA ALA A 22 -9.83 -0.53 -1.94
C ALA A 22 -10.48 -0.85 -0.58
N GLY A 23 -10.06 -0.17 0.49
CA GLY A 23 -10.70 -0.28 1.81
C GLY A 23 -12.14 0.24 1.80
N TRP A 24 -12.37 1.39 1.18
CA TRP A 24 -13.71 1.98 1.05
C TRP A 24 -14.65 1.09 0.21
N LEU A 25 -14.18 0.58 -0.93
CA LEU A 25 -14.93 -0.37 -1.76
C LEU A 25 -15.13 -1.71 -1.03
N GLY A 26 -14.14 -2.13 -0.24
CA GLY A 26 -14.21 -3.31 0.61
C GLY A 26 -15.24 -3.21 1.73
N ALA A 27 -15.40 -2.03 2.33
CA ALA A 27 -16.31 -1.75 3.44
C ALA A 27 -17.78 -1.57 3.01
N ARG A 28 -18.06 -1.40 1.71
CA ARG A 28 -19.45 -1.34 1.21
C ARG A 28 -20.21 -2.60 1.61
N PRO A 29 -21.43 -2.47 2.18
CA PRO A 29 -22.19 -3.60 2.67
C PRO A 29 -22.43 -4.62 1.54
N PRO A 30 -22.39 -5.92 1.84
CA PRO A 30 -22.73 -6.94 0.86
C PRO A 30 -24.18 -6.73 0.42
N ASP A 31 -24.39 -6.58 -0.89
CA ASP A 31 -25.74 -6.50 -1.44
C ASP A 31 -26.38 -7.90 -1.36
N LEU A 32 -27.15 -8.13 -0.29
CA LEU A 32 -27.88 -9.38 -0.06
C LEU A 32 -28.98 -9.64 -1.10
N ARG A 33 -29.38 -8.61 -1.87
CA ARG A 33 -30.44 -8.71 -2.88
C ARG A 33 -29.91 -9.11 -4.26
N ARG A 34 -28.60 -9.01 -4.50
CA ARG A 34 -27.96 -9.47 -5.74
C ARG A 34 -27.24 -10.79 -5.50
N PRO A 35 -27.75 -11.92 -6.03
CA PRO A 35 -27.05 -13.19 -5.95
C PRO A 35 -25.82 -13.13 -6.87
N GLY A 36 -24.64 -12.90 -6.30
CA GLY A 36 -23.39 -12.85 -7.04
C GLY A 36 -22.19 -12.76 -6.11
N PRO A 37 -21.23 -13.71 -6.17
CA PRO A 37 -19.96 -13.60 -5.46
C PRO A 37 -19.26 -12.28 -5.82
N ARG A 38 -18.58 -11.64 -4.85
CA ARG A 38 -17.75 -10.46 -5.14
C ARG A 38 -16.67 -10.83 -6.15
N MET A 39 -16.78 -10.32 -7.37
CA MET A 39 -15.85 -10.61 -8.47
C MET A 39 -14.42 -10.14 -8.17
N VAL A 40 -14.27 -9.05 -7.40
CA VAL A 40 -12.98 -8.54 -6.94
C VAL A 40 -12.91 -8.65 -5.41
N PRO A 41 -11.94 -9.37 -4.84
CA PRO A 41 -11.72 -9.43 -3.41
C PRO A 41 -11.09 -8.12 -2.91
N TRP A 42 -11.89 -7.07 -2.76
CA TRP A 42 -11.43 -5.73 -2.34
C TRP A 42 -10.59 -5.71 -1.07
N ARG A 43 -10.86 -6.61 -0.11
CA ARG A 43 -10.05 -6.77 1.10
C ARG A 43 -8.63 -7.26 0.79
N PHE A 44 -8.49 -8.19 -0.16
CA PHE A 44 -7.18 -8.67 -0.59
C PHE A 44 -6.41 -7.58 -1.33
N VAL A 45 -7.09 -6.82 -2.21
CA VAL A 45 -6.51 -5.66 -2.90
C VAL A 45 -6.05 -4.59 -1.91
N MET A 46 -6.84 -4.33 -0.86
CA MET A 46 -6.46 -3.42 0.23
C MET A 46 -5.20 -3.90 0.96
N LEU A 47 -5.11 -5.18 1.32
CA LEU A 47 -3.93 -5.72 2.01
C LEU A 47 -2.69 -5.69 1.13
N LEU A 48 -2.83 -6.02 -0.16
CA LEU A 48 -1.73 -5.99 -1.12
C LEU A 48 -1.21 -4.56 -1.33
N SER A 49 -2.11 -3.58 -1.50
CA SER A 49 -1.75 -2.16 -1.65
C SER A 49 -1.16 -1.58 -0.36
N ALA A 50 -1.65 -1.98 0.81
CA ALA A 50 -1.08 -1.61 2.10
C ALA A 50 0.35 -2.14 2.26
N ALA A 51 0.59 -3.42 1.92
CA ALA A 51 1.92 -4.01 1.95
C ALA A 51 2.89 -3.30 1.00
N PHE A 52 2.44 -3.02 -0.24
CA PHE A 52 3.22 -2.23 -1.19
C PHE A 52 3.59 -0.84 -0.64
N THR A 53 2.62 -0.15 -0.04
CA THR A 53 2.82 1.18 0.56
C THR A 53 3.85 1.13 1.69
N ALA A 54 3.79 0.10 2.55
CA ALA A 54 4.75 -0.09 3.63
C ALA A 54 6.19 -0.30 3.12
N VAL A 55 6.35 -1.03 2.00
CA VAL A 55 7.65 -1.20 1.35
C VAL A 55 8.17 0.12 0.79
N MET A 56 7.36 0.88 0.04
CA MET A 56 7.76 2.20 -0.48
C MET A 56 8.17 3.15 0.65
N PHE A 57 7.41 3.13 1.75
CA PHE A 57 7.73 3.93 2.95
C PHE A 57 9.08 3.54 3.56
N SER A 58 9.36 2.24 3.65
CA SER A 58 10.65 1.74 4.16
C SER A 58 11.82 2.15 3.26
N ILE A 59 11.64 2.11 1.93
CA ILE A 59 12.66 2.56 0.97
C ILE A 59 12.89 4.07 1.10
N LEU A 60 11.83 4.85 1.32
CA LEU A 60 11.93 6.29 1.54
C LEU A 60 12.69 6.60 2.85
N MET A 61 12.38 5.89 3.95
CA MET A 61 13.13 6.00 5.21
C MET A 61 14.62 5.69 5.04
N HIS A 62 14.92 4.60 4.33
CA HIS A 62 16.29 4.19 4.07
C HIS A 62 17.06 5.25 3.29
N HIS A 63 16.43 5.89 2.31
CA HIS A 63 17.00 7.01 1.55
C HIS A 63 17.37 8.19 2.47
N TYR A 64 16.56 8.48 3.49
CA TYR A 64 16.86 9.50 4.51
C TYR A 64 17.81 9.03 5.62
N GLY A 65 18.38 7.82 5.53
CA GLY A 65 19.31 7.26 6.51
C GLY A 65 18.64 6.80 7.82
N LEU A 66 17.31 6.69 7.84
CA LEU A 66 16.56 6.20 9.00
C LEU A 66 16.54 4.67 9.02
N GLY A 67 16.76 4.05 10.18
CA GLY A 67 16.67 2.59 10.35
C GLY A 67 17.91 1.79 9.95
N GLN A 68 19.09 2.42 9.88
CA GLN A 68 20.35 1.70 9.71
C GLN A 68 20.64 0.85 10.97
N PRO A 69 20.95 -0.45 10.84
CA PRO A 69 21.42 -1.23 11.98
C PRO A 69 22.70 -0.58 12.54
N PRO A 70 22.92 -0.61 13.87
CA PRO A 70 24.12 -0.07 14.46
C PRO A 70 25.32 -0.70 13.76
N ARG A 71 26.21 0.15 13.20
CA ARG A 71 27.40 -0.33 12.49
C ARG A 71 28.19 -1.19 13.46
N GLN A 72 28.21 -2.49 13.19
CA GLN A 72 29.09 -3.42 13.90
C GLN A 72 30.50 -3.10 13.43
N TYR A 73 31.22 -2.34 14.25
CA TYR A 73 32.65 -2.07 14.10
C TYR A 73 33.47 -3.27 14.54
#